data_AF-A0A7C3M576-F1
#
_entry.id   AF-A0A7C3M576-F1
#
_cell.length_a   1.000
_cell.length_b   1.000
_cell.length_c   1.000
_cell.angle_alpha   90.00
_cell.angle_beta   90.00
_cell.angle_gamma   90.00
#
_symmetry.space_group_name_H-M   'P 1'
#
loop_
_entity.id
_entity.type
_entity.pdbx_description
1 polymer ?
#
loop_
_entity_poly.entity_id
_entity_poly.type
_entity_poly.pdbx_seq_one_letter_code
_entity_poly.pdbx_strand_id
1 'polypeptide(L)'
;MREDKNEGFILVFIILLILILSAFIAVGMAIVLNLQRSLKVSFDVNLKADEIANAGIEDAISWFKRQLTQPVTVFSPKGPPDMPQENDTEDSTVGLVREYLISGNIYGRYEVPKSEVEDVSIRRGLTQTGSIWKITSYGYVFQKLDPNKKFNEAPNRILGQSKL
;
A
#
# COMPACT_ATOMS: atom_id res chain seq x y z
N MET A 1 2.50 73.40 11.73
CA MET A 1 1.80 72.61 12.76
C MET A 1 0.71 71.75 12.09
N ARG A 2 1.11 70.77 11.29
CA ARG A 2 0.22 69.81 10.60
C ARG A 2 0.97 68.51 10.22
N GLU A 3 2.05 68.21 10.94
CA GLU A 3 2.98 67.11 10.64
C GLU A 3 2.70 65.89 11.54
N ASP A 4 2.43 66.14 12.83
CA ASP A 4 2.12 65.12 13.85
C ASP A 4 0.88 64.25 13.52
N LYS A 5 -0.05 64.78 12.73
CA LYS A 5 -1.29 64.07 12.36
C LYS A 5 -1.07 62.98 11.31
N ASN A 6 -0.03 63.11 10.49
CA ASN A 6 0.33 62.11 9.49
C ASN A 6 1.18 60.98 10.09
N GLU A 7 2.05 61.28 11.05
CA GLU A 7 2.90 60.26 11.70
C GLU A 7 2.09 59.23 12.49
N GLY A 8 1.08 59.67 13.25
CA GLY A 8 0.19 58.75 13.96
C GLY A 8 -0.62 57.85 13.03
N PHE A 9 -1.07 58.38 11.89
CA PHE A 9 -1.79 57.62 10.87
C PHE A 9 -0.88 56.60 10.17
N ILE A 10 0.36 56.97 9.87
CA ILE A 10 1.38 56.09 9.29
C ILE A 10 1.69 54.92 10.24
N LEU A 11 1.85 55.17 11.53
CA LEU A 11 2.16 54.13 12.52
C LEU A 11 1.03 53.10 12.65
N VAL A 12 -0.23 53.56 12.66
CA VAL A 12 -1.40 52.68 12.65
C VAL A 12 -1.45 51.83 11.37
N PHE A 13 -1.16 52.42 10.21
CA PHE A 13 -1.12 51.70 8.94
C PHE A 13 -0.02 50.64 8.90
N ILE A 14 1.17 50.94 9.43
CA ILE A 14 2.29 49.99 9.51
C ILE A 14 1.92 48.81 10.41
N ILE A 15 1.33 49.07 11.59
CA ILE A 15 0.90 48.01 12.51
C ILE A 15 -0.17 47.13 11.86
N LEU A 16 -1.14 47.74 11.17
CA LEU A 16 -2.19 47.01 10.47
C LEU A 16 -1.60 46.12 9.36
N LEU A 17 -0.67 46.66 8.57
CA LEU A 17 0.00 45.91 7.50
C LEU A 17 0.79 44.72 8.05
N ILE A 18 1.53 44.91 9.15
CA ILE A 18 2.28 43.84 9.82
C ILE A 18 1.33 42.76 10.36
N LEU A 19 0.20 43.15 10.95
CA LEU A 19 -0.82 42.21 11.42
C LEU A 19 -1.39 41.37 10.28
N ILE A 20 -1.70 42.01 9.15
CA ILE A 20 -2.21 41.33 7.96
C ILE A 20 -1.15 40.36 7.41
N LEU A 21 0.10 40.81 7.25
CA LEU A 21 1.21 39.97 6.80
C LEU A 21 1.44 38.77 7.73
N SER A 22 1.42 38.98 9.03
CA SER A 22 1.57 37.90 10.03
C SER A 22 0.44 36.88 9.91
N ALA A 23 -0.81 37.33 9.76
CA ALA A 23 -1.95 36.44 9.55
C ALA A 23 -1.80 35.61 8.27
N PHE A 24 -1.38 36.23 7.16
CA PHE A 24 -1.13 35.52 5.91
C PHE A 24 -0.03 34.45 6.04
N ILE A 25 1.07 34.76 6.73
CA ILE A 25 2.16 33.81 6.97
C ILE A 25 1.65 32.63 7.82
N ALA A 26 0.89 32.89 8.88
CA ALA A 26 0.35 31.85 9.73
C ALA A 26 -0.59 30.90 8.98
N VAL A 27 -1.50 31.44 8.15
CA VAL A 27 -2.40 30.64 7.31
C VAL A 27 -1.62 29.84 6.27
N GLY A 28 -0.66 30.47 5.59
CA GLY A 28 0.21 29.79 4.61
C GLY A 28 0.97 28.62 5.23
N MET A 29 1.53 28.81 6.42
CA MET A 29 2.24 27.76 7.15
C MET A 29 1.32 26.60 7.56
N ALA A 30 0.10 26.90 8.02
CA ALA A 30 -0.89 25.87 8.38
C ALA A 30 -1.26 25.00 7.17
N ILE A 31 -1.44 25.61 5.98
CA ILE A 31 -1.70 24.89 4.73
C ILE A 31 -0.53 23.97 4.37
N VAL A 32 0.70 24.48 4.42
CA VAL A 32 1.91 23.69 4.10
C VAL A 32 2.08 22.51 5.06
N LEU A 33 1.87 22.71 6.37
CA LEU A 33 1.99 21.64 7.35
C LEU A 33 0.95 20.53 7.13
N ASN A 34 -0.30 20.91 6.81
CA ASN A 34 -1.34 19.94 6.49
C ASN A 34 -1.03 19.15 5.21
N LEU A 35 -0.52 19.81 4.17
CA LEU A 35 -0.09 19.16 2.93
C LEU A 35 1.08 18.20 3.18
N GLN A 36 2.10 18.62 3.91
CA GLN A 36 3.25 17.77 4.25
C GLN A 36 2.82 16.52 5.02
N ARG A 37 1.91 16.68 6.00
CA ARG A 37 1.37 15.55 6.76
C ARG A 37 0.59 14.59 5.85
N SER A 38 -0.27 15.12 4.97
CA SER A 38 -1.04 14.30 4.04
C SER A 38 -0.15 13.55 3.05
N LEU A 39 0.84 14.22 2.46
CA LEU A 39 1.77 13.61 1.51
C LEU A 39 2.60 12.52 2.18
N LYS A 40 3.14 12.77 3.38
CA LYS A 40 3.92 11.79 4.13
C LYS A 40 3.12 10.51 4.38
N VAL A 41 1.85 10.63 4.75
CA VAL A 41 0.96 9.48 4.96
C VAL A 41 0.72 8.72 3.65
N SER A 42 0.38 9.40 2.56
CA SER A 42 0.12 8.73 1.28
C SER A 42 1.36 8.04 0.69
N PHE A 43 2.54 8.66 0.77
CA PHE A 43 3.78 8.06 0.28
C PHE A 43 4.19 6.84 1.11
N ASP A 44 4.12 6.94 2.44
CA ASP A 44 4.44 5.82 3.33
C ASP A 44 3.53 4.61 3.08
N VAL A 45 2.25 4.86 2.81
CA VAL A 45 1.27 3.79 2.56
C VAL A 45 1.48 3.11 1.21
N ASN A 46 1.81 3.85 0.15
CA ASN A 46 2.07 3.25 -1.16
C ASN A 46 3.39 2.48 -1.20
N LEU A 47 4.45 3.01 -0.58
CA LEU A 47 5.72 2.29 -0.45
C LEU A 47 5.55 0.97 0.31
N LYS A 48 4.76 1.00 1.40
CA LYS A 48 4.40 -0.23 2.13
C LYS A 48 3.61 -1.21 1.26
N ALA A 49 2.69 -0.71 0.42
CA ALA A 49 1.97 -1.57 -0.51
C ALA A 49 2.91 -2.24 -1.53
N ASP A 50 3.93 -1.54 -2.03
CA ASP A 50 4.97 -2.12 -2.89
C ASP A 50 5.81 -3.19 -2.16
N GLU A 51 6.22 -2.92 -0.92
CA GLU A 51 6.93 -3.89 -0.08
C GLU A 51 6.08 -5.15 0.17
N ILE A 52 4.78 -4.98 0.45
CA ILE A 52 3.83 -6.09 0.62
C ILE A 52 3.68 -6.87 -0.69
N ALA A 53 3.55 -6.20 -1.83
CA ALA A 53 3.46 -6.86 -3.14
C ALA A 53 4.74 -7.67 -3.44
N ASN A 54 5.92 -7.12 -3.13
CA ASN A 54 7.19 -7.83 -3.25
C ASN A 54 7.25 -9.06 -2.34
N ALA A 55 6.77 -8.98 -1.10
CA ALA A 55 6.67 -10.13 -0.21
C ALA A 55 5.80 -11.25 -0.82
N GLY A 56 4.72 -10.90 -1.53
CA GLY A 56 3.92 -11.86 -2.30
C GLY A 56 4.69 -12.54 -3.43
N ILE A 57 5.53 -11.80 -4.16
CA ILE A 57 6.43 -12.38 -5.18
C ILE A 57 7.44 -13.34 -4.53
N GLU A 58 8.04 -12.94 -3.41
CA GLU A 58 8.99 -13.77 -2.67
C GLU A 58 8.36 -15.08 -2.18
N ASP A 59 7.15 -15.02 -1.62
CA ASP A 59 6.44 -16.23 -1.18
C ASP A 59 6.01 -17.09 -2.37
N ALA A 60 5.60 -16.49 -3.50
CA ALA A 60 5.30 -17.25 -4.71
C ALA A 60 6.54 -17.99 -5.25
N ILE A 61 7.70 -17.33 -5.28
CA ILE A 61 8.97 -17.97 -5.66
C ILE A 61 9.32 -19.08 -4.67
N SER A 62 9.16 -18.83 -3.37
CA SER A 62 9.38 -19.83 -2.33
C SER A 62 8.45 -21.03 -2.54
N TRP A 63 7.18 -20.80 -2.85
CA TRP A 63 6.21 -21.85 -3.17
C TRP A 63 6.66 -22.71 -4.35
N PHE A 64 7.09 -22.11 -5.47
CA PHE A 64 7.61 -22.85 -6.62
C PHE A 64 8.83 -23.71 -6.25
N LYS A 65 9.71 -23.22 -5.39
CA LYS A 65 10.90 -23.95 -4.91
C LYS A 65 10.56 -25.13 -4.00
N ARG A 66 9.46 -25.04 -3.25
CA ARG A 66 9.01 -26.11 -2.32
C ARG A 66 8.33 -27.29 -3.04
N GLN A 67 8.05 -27.18 -4.34
CA GLN A 67 7.35 -28.25 -5.07
C GLN A 67 8.23 -29.49 -5.23
N LEU A 68 7.67 -30.66 -4.92
CA LEU A 68 8.35 -31.96 -4.97
C LEU A 68 8.63 -32.43 -6.40
N THR A 69 7.88 -31.94 -7.39
CA THR A 69 8.01 -32.31 -8.81
C THR A 69 8.34 -31.07 -9.63
N GLN A 70 9.38 -31.17 -10.45
CA GLN A 70 9.82 -30.12 -11.37
C GLN A 70 9.85 -30.66 -12.81
N PRO A 71 9.52 -29.85 -13.83
CA PRO A 71 9.03 -28.47 -13.72
C PRO A 71 7.58 -28.39 -13.22
N VAL A 72 7.26 -27.34 -12.49
CA VAL A 72 5.89 -27.07 -12.03
C VAL A 72 5.03 -26.72 -13.23
N THR A 73 3.94 -27.43 -13.46
CA THR A 73 3.02 -27.20 -14.58
C THR A 73 1.78 -26.41 -14.21
N VAL A 74 1.45 -26.32 -12.91
CA VAL A 74 0.25 -25.65 -12.41
C VAL A 74 0.56 -24.91 -11.11
N PHE A 75 0.20 -23.63 -11.04
CA PHE A 75 0.23 -22.84 -9.81
C PHE A 75 -1.05 -23.08 -9.00
N SER A 76 -0.95 -23.91 -7.96
CA SER A 76 -2.11 -24.29 -7.14
C SER A 76 -1.75 -24.32 -5.64
N PRO A 77 -1.52 -23.14 -5.02
CA PRO A 77 -1.33 -23.05 -3.57
C PRO A 77 -2.54 -23.63 -2.84
N LYS A 78 -2.25 -24.42 -1.81
CA LYS A 78 -3.25 -25.11 -0.99
C LYS A 78 -3.59 -24.27 0.24
N GLY A 79 -4.89 -24.05 0.44
CA GLY A 79 -5.39 -23.42 1.66
C GLY A 79 -5.31 -24.37 2.86
N PRO A 80 -5.70 -23.92 4.06
CA PRO A 80 -5.58 -24.74 5.26
C PRO A 80 -6.41 -26.02 5.11
N PRO A 81 -5.81 -27.22 5.15
CA PRO A 81 -6.51 -28.41 5.62
C PRO A 81 -6.63 -28.33 7.14
N ASP A 82 -7.33 -29.26 7.78
CA ASP A 82 -7.42 -29.41 9.25
C ASP A 82 -6.04 -29.59 9.97
N MET A 83 -4.92 -29.46 9.26
CA MET A 83 -3.54 -29.55 9.75
C MET A 83 -2.73 -28.27 9.45
N PRO A 84 -2.13 -27.62 10.48
CA PRO A 84 -1.43 -26.33 10.35
C PRO A 84 -0.18 -26.29 9.45
N GLN A 85 0.44 -27.44 9.17
CA GLN A 85 1.77 -27.51 8.54
C GLN A 85 1.77 -27.50 7.00
N GLU A 86 0.61 -27.63 6.35
CA GLU A 86 0.49 -27.66 4.87
C GLU A 86 -0.18 -26.40 4.29
N ASN A 87 -0.36 -25.35 5.11
CA ASN A 87 -1.11 -24.18 4.69
C ASN A 87 -0.24 -23.18 3.91
N ASP A 88 -0.33 -23.24 2.58
CA ASP A 88 0.35 -22.27 1.70
C ASP A 88 -0.37 -20.91 1.70
N THR A 89 -1.70 -20.87 1.86
CA THR A 89 -2.51 -19.65 1.65
C THR A 89 -3.69 -19.53 2.59
N GLU A 90 -3.99 -18.33 3.07
CA GLU A 90 -5.22 -18.08 3.84
C GLU A 90 -6.49 -18.20 2.99
N ASP A 91 -6.39 -17.95 1.68
CA ASP A 91 -7.52 -18.03 0.75
C ASP A 91 -7.12 -18.75 -0.55
N SER A 92 -7.47 -20.03 -0.60
CA SER A 92 -7.19 -20.88 -1.75
C SER A 92 -8.00 -20.53 -3.01
N THR A 93 -9.07 -19.73 -2.88
CA THR A 93 -9.90 -19.33 -4.03
C THR A 93 -9.22 -18.25 -4.86
N VAL A 94 -8.47 -17.35 -4.23
CA VAL A 94 -7.71 -16.28 -4.89
C VAL A 94 -6.38 -16.82 -5.40
N GLY A 95 -5.60 -17.46 -4.53
CA GLY A 95 -4.24 -17.89 -4.85
C GLY A 95 -3.36 -17.93 -3.63
N LEU A 96 -2.17 -17.35 -3.69
CA LEU A 96 -1.30 -17.24 -2.52
C LEU A 96 -1.61 -15.94 -1.80
N VAL A 97 -2.11 -16.06 -0.57
CA VAL A 97 -2.63 -14.94 0.20
C VAL A 97 -2.14 -15.06 1.63
N ARG A 98 -1.62 -13.96 2.17
CA ARG A 98 -1.40 -13.80 3.60
C ARG A 98 -1.79 -12.42 4.07
N GLU A 99 -2.30 -12.36 5.30
CA GLU A 99 -2.58 -11.15 6.04
C GLU A 99 -1.69 -11.08 7.27
N TYR A 100 -1.12 -9.90 7.54
CA TYR A 100 -0.31 -9.69 8.73
C TYR A 100 -0.52 -8.29 9.31
N LEU A 101 -0.38 -8.19 10.63
CA LEU A 101 -0.51 -6.93 11.35
C LEU A 101 0.76 -6.09 11.15
N ILE A 102 0.60 -4.86 10.66
CA ILE A 102 1.70 -3.89 10.56
C ILE A 102 1.80 -3.10 11.86
N SER A 103 0.70 -2.49 12.30
CA SER A 103 0.64 -1.73 13.54
C SER A 103 -0.80 -1.37 13.92
N GLY A 104 -1.18 -1.55 15.18
CA GLY A 104 -2.50 -1.17 15.69
C GLY A 104 -3.64 -1.88 14.98
N ASN A 105 -4.39 -1.16 14.14
CA ASN A 105 -5.45 -1.69 13.30
C ASN A 105 -5.10 -1.66 11.80
N ILE A 106 -3.83 -1.45 11.45
CA ILE A 106 -3.34 -1.43 10.08
C ILE A 106 -2.74 -2.79 9.75
N TYR A 107 -3.24 -3.38 8.68
CA TYR A 107 -2.85 -4.70 8.20
C TYR A 107 -2.27 -4.59 6.79
N GLY A 108 -1.31 -5.47 6.52
CA GLY A 108 -0.80 -5.75 5.20
C GLY A 108 -1.41 -7.04 4.69
N ARG A 109 -1.79 -7.06 3.42
CA ARG A 109 -2.25 -8.27 2.73
C ARG A 109 -1.63 -8.30 1.35
N TYR A 110 -0.98 -9.41 1.01
CA TYR A 110 -0.62 -9.66 -0.38
C TYR A 110 -1.52 -10.72 -1.00
N GLU A 111 -1.73 -10.61 -2.30
CA GLU A 111 -2.45 -11.58 -3.10
C GLU A 111 -1.66 -11.87 -4.38
N VAL A 112 -1.38 -13.15 -4.62
CA VAL A 112 -0.83 -13.64 -5.90
C VAL A 112 -1.93 -14.48 -6.55
N PRO A 113 -2.72 -13.90 -7.46
CA PRO A 113 -3.91 -14.56 -7.99
C PRO A 113 -3.55 -15.70 -8.93
N LYS A 114 -4.24 -16.84 -8.83
CA LYS A 114 -4.05 -17.97 -9.74
C LYS A 114 -4.29 -17.58 -11.20
N SER A 115 -5.20 -16.65 -11.44
CA SER A 115 -5.53 -16.14 -12.78
C SER A 115 -4.45 -15.26 -13.40
N GLU A 116 -3.52 -14.72 -12.61
CA GLU A 116 -2.45 -13.83 -13.08
C GLU A 116 -1.05 -14.45 -12.91
N VAL A 117 -0.98 -15.73 -12.53
CA VAL A 117 0.25 -16.53 -12.57
C VAL A 117 0.21 -17.40 -13.82
N GLU A 118 1.00 -17.01 -14.82
CA GLU A 118 0.97 -17.61 -16.15
C GLU A 118 2.30 -18.26 -16.50
N ASP A 119 2.23 -19.49 -17.01
CA ASP A 119 3.38 -20.09 -17.68
C ASP A 119 3.64 -19.36 -19.00
N VAL A 120 4.86 -18.86 -19.16
CA VAL A 120 5.31 -18.15 -20.37
C VAL A 120 6.43 -18.89 -21.09
N SER A 121 6.74 -20.12 -20.70
CA SER A 121 7.85 -20.93 -21.24
C SER A 121 7.78 -21.04 -22.76
N ILE A 122 6.61 -21.44 -23.29
CA ILE A 122 6.40 -21.58 -24.74
C ILE A 122 6.50 -20.21 -25.45
N ARG A 123 5.89 -19.17 -24.86
CA ARG A 123 5.96 -17.78 -25.39
C ARG A 123 7.39 -17.23 -25.43
N ARG A 124 8.27 -17.74 -24.57
CA ARG A 124 9.69 -17.40 -24.48
C ARG A 124 10.60 -18.33 -25.31
N GLY A 125 10.03 -19.24 -26.09
CA GLY A 125 10.75 -20.09 -27.04
C GLY A 125 11.23 -21.43 -26.46
N LEU A 126 10.76 -21.84 -25.28
CA LEU A 126 11.06 -23.17 -24.73
C LEU A 126 10.10 -24.22 -25.30
N THR A 127 10.58 -25.46 -25.40
CA THR A 127 9.80 -26.62 -25.85
C THR A 127 9.00 -27.28 -24.73
N GLN A 128 9.37 -27.03 -23.47
CA GLN A 128 8.75 -27.58 -22.28
C GLN A 128 8.04 -26.48 -21.47
N THR A 129 6.87 -26.80 -20.92
CA THR A 129 6.11 -25.94 -20.00
C THR A 129 6.72 -25.94 -18.59
N GLY A 130 6.39 -24.92 -17.80
CA GLY A 130 6.71 -24.85 -16.38
C GLY A 130 8.10 -24.34 -16.01
N SER A 131 8.86 -23.83 -16.99
CA SER A 131 10.24 -23.35 -16.80
C SER A 131 10.32 -21.84 -16.54
N ILE A 132 9.43 -21.05 -17.14
CA ILE A 132 9.37 -19.60 -16.97
C ILE A 132 7.95 -19.20 -16.63
N TRP A 133 7.79 -18.58 -15.47
CA TRP A 133 6.51 -18.10 -14.97
C TRP A 133 6.49 -16.58 -14.92
N LYS A 134 5.39 -15.98 -15.38
CA LYS A 134 5.04 -14.61 -15.08
C LYS A 134 4.19 -14.63 -13.81
N ILE A 135 4.66 -13.96 -12.78
CA ILE A 135 3.98 -13.83 -11.49
C ILE A 135 3.55 -12.39 -11.35
N THR A 136 2.30 -12.19 -10.96
CA THR A 136 1.77 -10.88 -10.61
C THR A 136 1.29 -10.90 -9.17
N SER A 137 1.66 -9.87 -8.42
CA SER A 137 1.37 -9.76 -6.99
C SER A 137 0.71 -8.42 -6.69
N TYR A 138 -0.32 -8.46 -5.86
CA TYR A 138 -0.99 -7.29 -5.35
C TYR A 138 -0.64 -7.10 -3.88
N GLY A 139 -0.32 -5.88 -3.49
CA GLY A 139 -0.09 -5.51 -2.10
C GLY A 139 -1.15 -4.53 -1.64
N TYR A 140 -1.74 -4.78 -0.48
CA TYR A 140 -2.78 -3.95 0.12
C TYR A 140 -2.37 -3.54 1.53
N VAL A 141 -2.45 -2.24 1.80
CA VAL A 141 -2.42 -1.71 3.16
C VAL A 141 -3.84 -1.28 3.49
N PHE A 142 -4.42 -1.82 4.55
CA PHE A 142 -5.80 -1.52 4.92
C PHE A 142 -5.96 -1.38 6.43
N GLN A 143 -6.98 -0.64 6.83
CA GLN A 143 -7.41 -0.53 8.21
C GLN A 143 -8.50 -1.57 8.48
N LYS A 144 -8.26 -2.45 9.45
CA LYS A 144 -9.20 -3.49 9.89
C LYS A 144 -9.93 -3.00 11.13
N LEU A 145 -11.17 -2.55 10.94
CA LEU A 145 -12.08 -2.10 12.00
C LEU A 145 -13.02 -3.22 12.47
N ASP A 146 -13.40 -4.13 11.55
CA ASP A 146 -14.22 -5.30 11.86
C ASP A 146 -13.53 -6.57 11.35
N PRO A 147 -13.17 -7.52 12.24
CA PRO A 147 -12.52 -8.77 11.83
C PRO A 147 -13.44 -9.71 11.05
N ASN A 148 -14.76 -9.50 11.07
CA ASN A 148 -15.74 -10.35 10.37
C ASN A 148 -16.04 -9.87 8.95
N LYS A 149 -15.52 -8.70 8.55
CA LYS A 149 -15.67 -8.15 7.20
C LYS A 149 -14.41 -8.37 6.40
N LYS A 150 -14.55 -8.47 5.08
CA LYS A 150 -13.39 -8.54 4.18
C LYS A 150 -12.57 -7.26 4.27
N PHE A 151 -11.29 -7.34 3.88
CA PHE A 151 -10.37 -6.21 3.92
C PHE A 151 -10.83 -5.01 3.06
N ASN A 152 -11.63 -5.28 2.03
CA ASN A 152 -12.17 -4.31 1.08
C ASN A 152 -13.65 -3.94 1.32
N GLU A 153 -14.26 -4.37 2.42
CA GLU A 153 -15.66 -4.10 2.76
C GLU A 153 -15.77 -3.21 4.00
N ALA A 154 -16.67 -2.22 3.96
CA ALA A 154 -16.93 -1.36 5.12
C ALA A 154 -17.34 -2.22 6.36
N PRO A 155 -16.79 -1.92 7.55
CA PRO A 155 -16.04 -0.72 7.93
C PRO A 155 -14.53 -0.79 7.64
N ASN A 156 -14.01 -1.90 7.11
CA ASN A 156 -12.60 -1.98 6.72
C ASN A 156 -12.34 -1.09 5.49
N ARG A 157 -11.15 -0.52 5.42
CA ARG A 157 -10.81 0.45 4.38
C ARG A 157 -9.39 0.26 3.87
N ILE A 158 -9.24 0.16 2.55
CA ILE A 158 -7.94 0.21 1.89
C ILE A 158 -7.36 1.62 2.01
N LEU A 159 -6.15 1.68 2.54
CA LEU A 159 -5.35 2.89 2.67
C LEU A 159 -4.44 3.08 1.44
N GLY A 160 -3.92 1.97 0.90
CA GLY A 160 -3.17 1.97 -0.36
C GLY A 160 -3.05 0.58 -0.95
N GLN A 161 -2.69 0.55 -2.23
CA GLN A 161 -2.59 -0.66 -3.02
C GLN A 161 -1.45 -0.53 -4.04
N SER A 162 -0.82 -1.66 -4.35
CA SER A 162 0.18 -1.79 -5.38
C SER A 162 -0.04 -3.06 -6.21
N LYS A 163 0.44 -3.04 -7.44
CA LYS A 163 0.46 -4.16 -8.37
C LYS A 163 1.85 -4.26 -8.99
N LEU A 164 2.48 -5.43 -8.88
CA LEU A 164 3.77 -5.77 -9.47
C LEU A 164 3.63 -6.93 -10.45
#